data_AF-A0A7Y2T5K3-F1
#
_entry.id   AF-A0A7Y2T5K3-F1
#
_cell.length_a   1.000
_cell.length_b   1.000
_cell.length_c   1.000
_cell.angle_alpha   90.00
_cell.angle_beta   90.00
_cell.angle_gamma   90.00
#
_symmetry.space_group_name_H-M   'P 1'
#
loop_
_entity.id
_entity.type
_entity.pdbx_description
1 polymer ?
#
loop_
_entity_poly.entity_id
_entity_poly.type
_entity_poly.pdbx_seq_one_letter_code
_entity_poly.pdbx_strand_id
1 'polypeptide(L)'
;MSEDLSEKSWVETSASFAPAVLGAAAGVLLGDLMNRDSRRPVALGLAALGFCALAPTAVGTVVDLVNGPRSRRGSRRTLRHIRDAGVAPDEFADLEGELGE
;
A
#
# COMPACT_ATOMS: atom_id res chain seq x y z
N MET A 1 11.02 3.60 28.74
CA MET A 1 9.95 4.18 27.87
C MET A 1 9.91 3.55 26.47
N SER A 2 10.69 2.50 26.20
CA SER A 2 10.72 1.80 24.90
C SER A 2 9.93 0.49 24.93
N GLU A 3 9.84 -0.13 26.10
CA GLU A 3 9.15 -1.42 26.33
C GLU A 3 7.63 -1.29 26.18
N ASP A 4 7.03 -0.22 26.72
CA ASP A 4 5.58 0.05 26.65
C ASP A 4 5.06 0.29 25.20
N LEU A 5 5.92 0.81 24.32
CA LEU A 5 5.60 0.96 22.88
C LEU A 5 5.67 -0.38 22.14
N SER A 6 6.58 -1.26 22.55
CA SER A 6 6.71 -2.59 21.96
C SER A 6 5.52 -3.46 22.32
N GLU A 7 5.12 -3.51 23.60
CA GLU A 7 3.95 -4.31 24.04
C GLU A 7 2.65 -3.87 23.36
N LYS A 8 2.40 -2.56 23.25
CA LYS A 8 1.25 -2.03 22.51
C LYS A 8 1.26 -2.48 21.05
N SER A 9 2.42 -2.47 20.39
CA SER A 9 2.53 -2.91 18.99
C SER A 9 2.21 -4.40 18.80
N TRP A 10 2.57 -5.27 19.74
CA TRP A 10 2.26 -6.70 19.67
C TRP A 10 0.78 -6.99 19.88
N VAL A 11 0.16 -6.28 20.83
CA VAL A 11 -1.28 -6.39 21.09
C VAL A 11 -2.09 -5.87 19.90
N GLU A 12 -1.70 -4.73 19.33
CA GLU A 12 -2.38 -4.12 18.19
C GLU A 12 -2.19 -4.95 16.91
N THR A 13 -1.00 -5.50 16.72
CA THR A 13 -0.73 -6.47 15.64
C THR A 13 -1.61 -7.71 15.81
N SER A 14 -1.68 -8.29 17.01
CA SER A 14 -2.49 -9.49 17.27
C SER A 14 -3.99 -9.22 17.12
N ALA A 15 -4.47 -8.05 17.56
CA ALA A 15 -5.86 -7.63 17.43
C ALA A 15 -6.26 -7.43 15.95
N SER A 16 -5.34 -6.95 15.12
CA SER A 16 -5.58 -6.76 13.69
C SER A 16 -5.81 -8.08 12.93
N PHE A 17 -5.27 -9.20 13.42
CA PHE A 17 -5.46 -10.53 12.85
C PHE A 17 -6.76 -11.20 13.29
N ALA A 18 -7.39 -10.76 14.38
CA ALA A 18 -8.61 -11.36 14.91
C ALA A 18 -9.73 -11.55 13.86
N PRO A 19 -10.10 -10.54 13.05
CA PRO A 19 -11.13 -10.72 12.02
C PRO A 19 -10.71 -11.70 10.90
N ALA A 20 -9.42 -11.78 10.57
CA ALA A 20 -8.93 -12.73 9.56
C ALA A 20 -9.02 -14.17 10.06
N VAL A 21 -8.62 -14.42 11.32
CA VAL A 21 -8.72 -15.74 11.95
C VAL A 21 -10.19 -16.16 12.10
N LEU A 22 -11.06 -15.23 12.50
CA LEU A 22 -12.49 -15.48 12.64
C LEU A 22 -13.13 -15.81 11.28
N GLY A 23 -12.79 -15.06 10.22
CA GLY A 23 -13.24 -15.34 8.87
C GLY A 23 -12.76 -16.70 8.35
N ALA A 24 -11.51 -17.08 8.61
CA ALA A 24 -10.97 -18.38 8.24
C ALA A 24 -11.70 -19.53 8.95
N ALA A 25 -11.93 -19.41 10.26
CA ALA A 25 -12.67 -20.39 11.03
C ALA A 25 -14.13 -20.54 10.55
N ALA A 26 -14.80 -19.42 10.27
CA ALA A 26 -16.14 -19.40 9.70
C ALA A 26 -16.20 -20.08 8.32
N GLY A 27 -15.20 -19.86 7.47
CA GLY A 27 -15.08 -20.51 6.17
C GLY A 27 -14.88 -22.03 6.27
N VAL A 28 -14.06 -22.50 7.21
CA VAL A 28 -13.85 -23.94 7.45
C VAL A 28 -15.13 -24.61 7.95
N LEU A 29 -15.83 -24.00 8.91
CA LEU A 29 -17.12 -24.48 9.41
C LEU A 29 -18.18 -24.55 8.29
N LEU A 30 -18.27 -23.51 7.47
CA LEU A 30 -19.18 -23.48 6.31
C LEU A 30 -18.83 -24.57 5.29
N GLY A 31 -17.54 -24.81 5.06
CA GLY A 31 -17.06 -25.87 4.17
C GLY A 31 -17.39 -27.28 4.66
N ASP A 32 -17.33 -27.50 5.98
CA ASP A 32 -17.63 -28.80 6.58
C ASP A 32 -19.12 -29.13 6.56
N LEU A 33 -19.98 -28.12 6.77
CA LEU A 33 -21.44 -28.24 6.71
C LEU A 33 -21.96 -28.56 5.28
N MET A 34 -21.15 -28.36 4.25
CA MET A 34 -21.58 -28.41 2.86
C MET A 34 -21.59 -29.85 2.30
N ASN A 35 -22.71 -30.20 1.65
CA ASN A 35 -22.88 -31.51 1.00
C ASN A 35 -21.84 -31.74 -0.11
N ARG A 36 -21.39 -32.98 -0.27
CA ARG A 36 -20.24 -33.34 -1.13
C ARG A 36 -20.38 -32.87 -2.59
N ASP A 37 -21.60 -32.81 -3.11
CA ASP A 37 -21.90 -32.30 -4.46
C ASP A 37 -21.86 -30.77 -4.58
N SER A 38 -22.13 -30.04 -3.49
CA SER A 38 -22.13 -28.56 -3.50
C SER A 38 -20.76 -27.95 -3.16
N ARG A 39 -19.81 -28.76 -2.66
CA ARG A 39 -18.46 -28.32 -2.28
C ARG A 39 -17.69 -27.64 -3.42
N ARG A 40 -17.76 -28.20 -4.62
CA ARG A 40 -16.99 -27.73 -5.79
C ARG A 40 -17.44 -26.36 -6.31
N PRO A 41 -18.72 -26.11 -6.62
CA PRO A 41 -19.14 -24.80 -7.14
C PRO A 41 -19.00 -23.69 -6.11
N VAL A 42 -19.28 -23.96 -4.83
CA VAL A 42 -19.18 -22.94 -3.78
C VAL A 42 -17.71 -22.61 -3.46
N ALA A 43 -16.82 -23.60 -3.44
CA ALA A 43 -15.38 -23.34 -3.28
C ALA A 43 -14.83 -22.48 -4.44
N LEU A 44 -15.23 -22.78 -5.68
CA LEU A 44 -14.86 -21.96 -6.85
C LEU A 44 -15.40 -20.53 -6.75
N GLY A 45 -16.65 -20.36 -6.32
CA GLY A 45 -17.26 -19.05 -6.11
C GLY A 45 -16.53 -18.23 -5.05
N LEU A 46 -16.26 -18.82 -3.87
CA LEU A 46 -15.52 -18.15 -2.81
C LEU A 46 -14.07 -17.83 -3.20
N ALA A 47 -13.41 -18.71 -3.95
CA ALA A 47 -12.06 -18.45 -4.47
C ALA A 47 -12.05 -17.28 -5.47
N ALA A 48 -13.01 -17.24 -6.40
CA ALA A 48 -13.15 -16.15 -7.35
C ALA A 48 -13.47 -14.82 -6.65
N LEU A 49 -14.36 -14.84 -5.67
CA LEU A 49 -14.74 -13.66 -4.89
C LEU A 49 -13.55 -13.16 -4.05
N GLY A 50 -12.77 -14.06 -3.44
CA GLY A 50 -11.52 -13.72 -2.77
C GLY A 50 -10.49 -13.09 -3.69
N PHE A 51 -10.35 -13.61 -4.92
CA PHE A 51 -9.50 -13.01 -5.95
C PHE A 51 -9.97 -11.59 -6.33
N CYS A 52 -11.27 -11.39 -6.52
CA CYS A 52 -11.84 -10.08 -6.80
C CYS A 52 -11.62 -9.10 -5.64
N ALA A 53 -11.73 -9.55 -4.39
CA ALA A 53 -11.48 -8.72 -3.21
C ALA A 53 -10.00 -8.26 -3.12
N LEU A 54 -9.07 -9.06 -3.62
CA LEU A 54 -7.64 -8.69 -3.72
C LEU A 54 -7.29 -7.86 -4.96
N ALA A 55 -8.22 -7.69 -5.91
CA ALA A 55 -7.96 -6.94 -7.14
C ALA A 55 -7.48 -5.49 -6.90
N PRO A 56 -8.11 -4.65 -6.05
CA PRO A 56 -7.68 -3.26 -5.88
C PRO A 56 -6.29 -3.15 -5.24
N THR A 57 -5.92 -4.05 -4.32
CA THR A 57 -4.58 -4.05 -3.71
C THR A 57 -3.52 -4.49 -4.70
N ALA A 58 -3.79 -5.53 -5.49
CA ALA A 58 -2.91 -5.96 -6.58
C ALA A 58 -2.67 -4.85 -7.60
N VAL A 59 -3.74 -4.17 -8.05
CA VAL A 59 -3.65 -3.05 -8.99
C VAL A 59 -2.83 -1.90 -8.39
N GLY A 60 -3.08 -1.53 -7.13
CA GLY A 60 -2.31 -0.49 -6.44
C GLY A 60 -0.81 -0.80 -6.42
N THR A 61 -0.42 -2.03 -6.05
CA THR A 61 0.99 -2.42 -6.03
C THR A 61 1.66 -2.41 -7.40
N VAL A 62 0.93 -2.81 -8.46
CA VAL A 62 1.45 -2.77 -9.83
C VAL A 62 1.58 -1.33 -10.33
N VAL A 63 0.58 -0.49 -10.04
CA VAL A 63 0.61 0.94 -10.37
C VAL A 63 1.76 1.63 -9.66
N ASP A 64 1.98 1.34 -8.37
CA ASP A 64 3.10 1.88 -7.59
C ASP A 64 4.44 1.32 -8.06
N LEU A 65 4.50 0.08 -8.55
CA LEU A 65 5.71 -0.48 -9.12
C LEU A 65 6.08 0.21 -10.45
N VAL A 66 5.09 0.50 -11.29
CA VAL A 66 5.30 1.12 -12.62
C VAL A 66 5.46 2.64 -12.54
N ASN A 67 4.69 3.32 -11.68
CA ASN A 67 4.65 4.78 -11.57
C ASN A 67 5.34 5.32 -10.32
N GLY A 68 5.78 4.46 -9.41
CA GLY A 68 6.41 4.87 -8.17
C GLY A 68 7.82 5.45 -8.35
N PRO A 69 8.40 6.03 -7.28
CA PRO A 69 9.65 6.79 -7.33
C PRO A 69 10.88 5.95 -7.75
N ARG A 70 10.83 4.62 -7.57
CA ARG A 70 11.85 3.68 -8.06
C ARG A 70 11.77 3.41 -9.56
N SER A 71 10.69 3.79 -10.23
CA SER A 71 10.57 3.67 -11.69
C SER A 71 11.30 4.81 -12.40
N ARG A 72 11.89 4.54 -13.57
CA ARG A 72 12.59 5.55 -14.40
C ARG A 72 11.74 6.78 -14.70
N ARG A 73 10.40 6.63 -14.74
CA ARG A 73 9.45 7.71 -15.00
C ARG A 73 9.15 8.51 -13.72
N GLY A 74 9.00 7.84 -12.58
CA GLY A 74 8.80 8.47 -11.26
C GLY A 74 10.02 9.28 -10.81
N SER A 75 11.22 8.69 -10.88
CA SER A 75 12.48 9.37 -10.53
C SER A 75 12.70 10.64 -11.37
N ARG A 76 12.43 10.58 -12.68
CA ARG A 76 12.52 11.75 -13.57
C ARG A 76 11.51 12.85 -13.23
N ARG A 77 10.34 12.52 -12.66
CA ARG A 77 9.32 13.49 -12.25
C ARG A 77 9.69 14.14 -10.91
N THR A 78 10.20 13.35 -9.95
CA THR A 78 10.73 13.86 -8.67
C THR A 78 11.90 14.79 -8.89
N LEU A 79 12.89 14.40 -9.71
CA LEU A 79 14.05 15.26 -10.01
C LEU A 79 13.64 16.55 -10.73
N ARG A 80 12.61 16.51 -11.59
CA ARG A 80 12.07 17.71 -12.23
C ARG A 80 11.40 18.63 -11.22
N HIS A 81 10.62 18.07 -10.30
CA HIS A 81 10.00 18.86 -9.23
C HIS A 81 11.04 19.49 -8.30
N ILE A 82 12.13 18.79 -7.97
CA ILE A 82 13.22 19.38 -7.16
C ILE A 82 13.92 20.50 -7.93
N ARG A 83 14.19 20.28 -9.22
CA ARG A 83 14.84 21.28 -10.08
C ARG A 83 13.97 22.52 -10.29
N ASP A 84 12.68 22.33 -10.52
CA ASP A 84 11.74 23.41 -10.78
C ASP A 84 11.27 24.08 -9.47
N ALA A 85 11.42 23.42 -8.31
CA ALA A 85 11.23 24.01 -6.97
C ALA A 85 12.52 24.65 -6.42
N GLY A 86 13.65 24.51 -7.11
CA GLY A 86 14.84 25.30 -6.85
C GLY A 86 14.60 26.73 -7.31
N VAL A 87 15.06 27.69 -6.50
CA VAL A 87 15.03 29.13 -6.79
C VAL A 87 15.60 29.40 -8.19
N ALA A 88 14.85 30.14 -9.02
CA ALA A 88 15.28 30.49 -10.35
C ALA A 88 16.58 31.33 -10.27
N PRO A 89 17.56 31.11 -11.16
CA PRO A 89 18.82 31.87 -11.13
C PRO A 89 18.61 33.39 -11.27
N ASP A 90 17.45 33.80 -11.82
CA ASP A 90 17.06 35.19 -12.00
C ASP A 90 16.67 35.89 -10.68
N GLU A 91 16.36 35.14 -9.61
CA GLU A 91 15.98 35.69 -8.29
C GLU A 91 17.20 36.16 -7.47
N PHE A 92 18.41 35.78 -7.89
CA PHE A 92 19.67 36.29 -7.32
C PHE A 92 20.28 37.45 -8.13
N ALA A 93 19.73 37.77 -9.29
CA ALA A 93 20.25 38.84 -10.15
C ALA A 93 20.15 40.22 -9.48
N ASP A 94 19.14 40.43 -8.64
CA ASP A 94 18.95 41.68 -7.88
C ASP A 94 19.99 41.82 -6.73
N LEU A 95 20.45 40.71 -6.15
CA LEU A 95 21.47 40.69 -5.08
C LEU A 95 22.90 40.90 -5.61
N GLU A 96 23.16 40.50 -6.85
CA GLU A 96 24.48 40.69 -7.50
C GLU A 96 24.70 42.15 -7.93
N GLY A 97 23.61 42.91 -8.14
CA GLY A 97 23.66 44.36 -8.33
C GLY A 97 23.95 45.14 -7.05
N GLU A 98 23.49 44.66 -5.89
CA GLU A 98 23.64 45.36 -4.59
C GLU A 98 24.99 45.09 -3.90
N LEU A 99 25.67 43.98 -4.23
CA LEU A 99 27.02 43.66 -3.75
C LEU A 99 28.15 44.21 -4.65
N GLY A 100 27.79 44.86 -5.76
CA GLY A 100 28.71 45.44 -6.74
C GLY A 100 28.98 46.94 -6.58
N GLU A 101 28.39 47.60 -5.58
CA GLU A 101 28.67 49.00 -5.21
C GLU A 101 29.34 49.14 -3.83
#